data_AF-A0AAX4MLG4-F1
#
_entry.id   AF-A0AAX4MLG4-F1
#
_cell.length_a   1.000
_cell.length_b   1.000
_cell.length_c   1.000
_cell.angle_alpha   90.00
_cell.angle_beta   90.00
_cell.angle_gamma   90.00
#
_symmetry.space_group_name_H-M   'P 1'
#
loop_
_entity.id
_entity.type
_entity.pdbx_description
1 polymer ?
#
loop_
_entity_poly.entity_id
_entity_poly.type
_entity_poly.pdbx_seq_one_letter_code
_entity_poly.pdbx_strand_id
1 'polypeptide(L)'
;MPAHQLLNRARWNPRTLASRLLSVVAASLVPDGHIVIGMDDTIERRWGPKIAARGIYRDPVRSSHGHFVKASGLRWLSFMVLAPVP
;
A
#
# COMPACT_ATOMS: atom_id res chain seq x y z
N MET A 1 -11.42 0.04 22.33
CA MET A 1 -10.49 1.19 22.38
C MET A 1 -9.00 0.88 22.73
N PRO A 2 -8.44 -0.35 22.69
CA PRO A 2 -7.00 -0.56 22.96
C PRO A 2 -6.10 -0.25 21.74
N ALA A 3 -6.61 -0.44 20.52
CA ALA A 3 -5.82 -0.27 19.29
C ALA A 3 -5.32 1.18 19.08
N HIS A 4 -6.14 2.17 19.41
CA HIS A 4 -5.74 3.59 19.25
C HIS A 4 -4.57 3.96 20.17
N GLN A 5 -4.59 3.53 21.43
CA GLN A 5 -3.51 3.81 22.37
C GLN A 5 -2.24 3.05 22.00
N LEU A 6 -2.37 1.80 21.58
CA LEU A 6 -1.25 0.98 21.10
C LEU A 6 -0.56 1.65 19.90
N LEU A 7 -1.33 2.01 18.86
CA LEU A 7 -0.77 2.61 17.64
C LEU A 7 -0.20 4.02 17.88
N ASN A 8 -0.75 4.78 18.83
CA ASN A 8 -0.29 6.14 19.12
C ASN A 8 0.94 6.17 20.05
N ARG A 9 1.05 5.24 21.00
CA ARG A 9 2.13 5.26 22.02
C ARG A 9 3.31 4.36 21.70
N ALA A 10 3.15 3.38 20.82
CA ALA A 10 4.22 2.44 20.59
C ALA A 10 5.32 3.07 19.72
N ARG A 11 6.56 3.04 20.23
CA ARG A 11 7.76 3.50 19.52
C ARG A 11 8.23 2.43 18.54
N TRP A 12 7.48 2.22 17.46
CA TRP A 12 7.83 1.23 16.47
C TRP A 12 8.74 1.84 15.42
N ASN A 13 9.72 1.06 14.97
CA ASN A 13 10.39 1.35 13.71
C ASN A 13 9.57 0.67 12.59
N PRO A 14 8.73 1.41 11.84
CA PRO A 14 7.84 0.84 10.84
C PRO A 14 8.62 0.10 9.74
N ARG A 15 9.84 0.55 9.43
CA ARG A 15 10.70 -0.11 8.44
C ARG A 15 11.17 -1.48 8.93
N THR A 16 11.60 -1.57 10.19
CA THR A 16 12.01 -2.85 10.78
C THR A 16 10.85 -3.83 10.84
N LEU A 17 9.66 -3.36 11.26
CA LEU A 17 8.47 -4.19 11.27
C LEU A 17 8.08 -4.67 9.87
N ALA A 18 8.06 -3.75 8.89
CA ALA A 18 7.76 -4.08 7.50
C ALA A 18 8.74 -5.12 6.92
N SER A 19 10.05 -4.95 7.19
CA SER A 19 11.07 -5.92 6.75
C SER A 19 10.84 -7.31 7.35
N ARG A 20 10.55 -7.41 8.66
CA ARG A 20 10.27 -8.69 9.31
C ARG A 20 9.01 -9.34 8.76
N LEU A 21 7.93 -8.57 8.60
CA LEU A 21 6.68 -9.08 8.03
C LEU A 21 6.87 -9.55 6.59
N LEU A 22 7.62 -8.81 5.77
CA LEU A 22 7.93 -9.21 4.41
C LEU A 22 8.71 -10.54 4.37
N SER A 23 9.69 -10.72 5.25
CA SER A 23 10.42 -11.99 5.34
C SER A 23 9.50 -13.16 5.69
N VAL A 24 8.55 -12.97 6.61
CA VAL A 24 7.56 -13.99 6.97
C VAL A 24 6.67 -14.32 5.77
N VAL A 25 6.16 -13.31 5.06
CA VAL A 25 5.30 -13.48 3.87
C VAL A 25 6.05 -14.20 2.74
N ALA A 26 7.30 -13.82 2.47
CA ALA A 26 8.10 -14.45 1.43
C ALA A 26 8.37 -15.93 1.75
N ALA A 27 8.82 -16.21 2.98
CA ALA A 27 9.11 -17.57 3.41
C ALA A 27 7.86 -18.48 3.44
N SER A 28 6.68 -17.92 3.71
CA SER A 28 5.45 -18.71 3.80
C SER A 28 4.75 -18.94 2.46
N LEU A 29 4.79 -17.95 1.55
CA LEU A 29 4.05 -18.00 0.29
C LEU A 29 4.90 -18.41 -0.92
N VAL A 30 6.20 -18.20 -0.85
CA VAL A 30 7.15 -18.54 -1.93
C VAL A 30 8.40 -19.17 -1.27
N PRO A 31 8.29 -20.39 -0.71
CA PRO A 31 9.37 -21.02 0.04
C PRO A 31 10.59 -21.32 -0.83
N ASP A 32 10.35 -21.61 -2.13
CA ASP A 32 11.38 -21.92 -3.12
C ASP A 32 11.11 -21.15 -4.42
N GLY A 33 12.17 -20.91 -5.19
CA GLY A 33 12.09 -20.27 -6.51
C GLY A 33 12.17 -18.75 -6.47
N HIS A 34 11.68 -18.11 -7.54
CA HIS A 34 11.81 -16.66 -7.72
C HIS A 34 10.67 -15.91 -7.05
N ILE A 35 11.00 -14.87 -6.29
CA ILE A 35 10.01 -13.92 -5.78
C ILE A 35 9.64 -12.96 -6.91
N VAL A 36 8.39 -13.02 -7.34
CA VAL A 36 7.82 -12.03 -8.28
C VAL A 36 7.14 -10.93 -7.48
N ILE A 37 7.52 -9.68 -7.77
CA ILE A 37 6.93 -8.51 -7.12
C ILE A 37 5.96 -7.83 -8.07
N GLY A 38 4.67 -7.86 -7.71
CA GLY A 38 3.65 -7.05 -8.34
C GLY A 38 3.70 -5.62 -7.82
N MET A 39 3.49 -4.65 -8.71
CA MET A 39 3.35 -3.24 -8.35
C MET A 39 1.96 -2.77 -8.73
N ASP A 40 1.30 -2.07 -7.81
CA ASP A 40 0.02 -1.44 -8.07
C ASP A 40 -0.03 -0.10 -7.34
N ASP A 41 -0.67 0.89 -7.97
CA ASP A 41 -0.90 2.18 -7.35
C ASP A 41 -2.37 2.37 -6.99
N THR A 42 -2.60 2.84 -5.77
CA THR A 42 -3.96 3.08 -5.25
C THR A 42 -4.08 4.50 -4.73
N ILE A 43 -5.28 5.08 -4.89
CA ILE A 43 -5.57 6.44 -4.43
C ILE A 43 -6.44 6.35 -3.17
N GLU A 44 -5.85 6.69 -2.03
CA GLU A 44 -6.60 6.86 -0.79
C GLU A 44 -7.27 8.25 -0.77
N ARG A 45 -8.60 8.25 -0.73
CA ARG A 45 -9.42 9.49 -0.71
C ARG A 45 -9.54 10.05 0.71
N ARG A 46 -8.40 10.46 1.29
CA ARG A 46 -8.33 11.00 2.66
C ARG A 46 -7.95 12.48 2.68
N TRP A 47 -8.66 13.23 3.52
CA TRP A 47 -8.56 14.69 3.59
C TRP A 47 -8.25 15.12 5.03
N GLY A 48 -7.44 16.16 5.20
CA GLY A 48 -7.14 16.73 6.51
C GLY A 48 -5.96 17.68 6.51
N PRO A 49 -5.86 18.59 7.49
CA PRO A 49 -4.82 19.62 7.56
C PRO A 49 -3.40 19.04 7.71
N LYS A 50 -3.27 17.79 8.18
CA LYS A 50 -1.98 17.10 8.32
C LYS A 50 -1.55 16.31 7.07
N ILE A 51 -2.33 16.35 5.99
CA ILE A 51 -2.10 15.55 4.78
C ILE A 51 -1.51 16.46 3.69
N ALA A 52 -0.21 16.73 3.81
CA ALA A 52 0.51 17.61 2.89
C ALA A 52 0.74 16.99 1.50
N ALA A 53 0.91 15.67 1.44
CA ALA A 53 1.20 14.94 0.20
C ALA A 53 -0.01 14.73 -0.73
N ARG A 54 -1.15 15.39 -0.45
CA ARG A 54 -2.36 15.26 -1.26
C ARG A 54 -2.12 15.86 -2.64
N GLY A 55 -2.47 15.11 -3.68
CA GLY A 55 -2.35 15.53 -5.08
C GLY A 55 -3.62 15.26 -5.87
N ILE A 56 -3.58 15.64 -7.14
CA ILE A 56 -4.61 15.31 -8.14
C ILE A 56 -4.01 14.31 -9.11
N TYR A 57 -4.65 13.15 -9.25
CA TYR A 57 -4.18 12.01 -10.04
C TYR A 57 -5.27 11.56 -11.02
N ARG A 58 -4.92 10.75 -12.02
CA ARG A 58 -5.89 10.06 -12.87
C ARG A 58 -6.66 9.07 -12.02
N ASP A 59 -7.99 9.04 -12.13
CA ASP A 59 -8.82 8.03 -11.48
C ASP A 59 -8.76 6.73 -12.29
N PRO A 60 -8.09 5.66 -11.81
CA PRO A 60 -7.87 4.46 -12.61
C PRO A 60 -9.18 3.71 -12.90
N VAL A 61 -10.19 3.84 -12.04
CA VAL A 61 -11.48 3.14 -12.17
C VAL A 61 -12.42 3.90 -13.11
N ARG A 62 -12.43 5.23 -13.03
CA ARG A 62 -13.37 6.06 -13.80
C ARG A 62 -12.83 6.52 -15.15
N SER A 63 -11.54 6.32 -15.40
CA SER A 63 -10.90 6.76 -16.65
C SER A 63 -10.70 5.60 -17.63
N SER A 64 -11.14 5.78 -18.86
CA SER A 64 -10.85 4.89 -20.00
C SER A 64 -9.80 5.50 -20.93
N HIS A 65 -9.51 4.84 -22.07
CA HIS A 65 -8.59 5.37 -23.08
C HIS A 65 -9.08 6.69 -23.71
N GLY A 66 -10.41 6.89 -23.82
CA GLY A 66 -11.01 8.10 -24.39
C GLY A 66 -11.60 9.07 -23.37
N HIS A 67 -11.63 8.70 -22.08
CA HIS A 67 -12.26 9.50 -21.02
C HIS A 67 -11.32 9.60 -19.82
N PHE A 68 -10.89 10.82 -19.48
CA PHE A 68 -9.95 11.05 -18.38
C PHE A 68 -10.64 11.75 -17.20
N VAL A 69 -10.77 11.04 -16.08
CA VAL A 69 -11.30 11.56 -14.82
C VAL A 69 -10.14 11.79 -13.86
N LYS A 70 -10.17 12.91 -13.13
CA LYS A 70 -9.20 13.20 -12.07
C LYS A 70 -9.81 12.91 -10.69
N ALA A 71 -9.00 12.39 -9.78
CA ALA A 71 -9.32 12.21 -8.38
C ALA A 71 -8.29 12.92 -7.49
N SER A 72 -8.77 13.51 -6.39
CA SER A 72 -7.91 14.10 -5.35
C SER A 72 -7.71 13.09 -4.23
N GLY A 73 -6.47 12.92 -3.77
CA GLY A 73 -6.15 11.98 -2.70
C GLY A 73 -4.65 11.82 -2.46
N LEU A 74 -4.30 10.79 -1.70
CA LEU A 74 -2.93 10.31 -1.54
C LEU A 74 -2.71 9.15 -2.50
N ARG A 75 -1.66 9.22 -3.32
CA ARG A 75 -1.26 8.09 -4.17
C ARG A 75 -0.29 7.22 -3.38
N TRP A 76 -0.69 5.98 -3.14
CA TRP A 76 0.13 4.94 -2.54
C TRP A 76 0.64 4.02 -3.63
N LEU A 77 1.92 3.68 -3.56
CA LEU A 77 2.50 2.61 -4.37
C LEU A 77 2.64 1.38 -3.47
N SER A 78 2.04 0.28 -3.90
CA SER A 78 2.11 -1.00 -3.21
C SER A 78 3.04 -1.95 -3.97
N PHE A 79 3.80 -2.73 -3.20
CA PHE A 79 4.65 -3.81 -3.71
C PHE A 79 4.17 -5.10 -3.04
N MET A 80 3.85 -6.10 -3.84
CA MET A 80 3.18 -7.32 -3.40
C MET A 80 3.99 -8.54 -3.84
N VAL A 81 4.21 -9.49 -2.93
CA VAL A 81 4.73 -10.80 -3.29
C VAL A 81 3.62 -11.55 -4.01
N LEU A 82 3.85 -11.93 -5.26
CA LEU A 82 2.91 -12.77 -6.01
C LEU A 82 3.19 -14.24 -5.70
N ALA A 83 2.14 -14.94 -5.29
CA ALA A 83 2.19 -16.37 -4.98
C ALA A 83 1.27 -17.12 -5.94
N PRO A 84 1.66 -18.34 -6.38
CA PRO A 84 0.79 -19.18 -7.17
C PRO A 84 -0.45 -19.58 -6.34
N VAL A 85 -1.62 -19.50 -6.97
CA VAL A 85 -2.87 -20.00 -6.40
C VAL A 85 -3.10 -21.41 -6.95
N PRO A 86 -3.46 -22.41 -6.12
CA PRO A 86 -3.79 -23.76 -6.58
C PRO A 86 -4.95 -23.80 -7.59
#